data_AF-A0A2V6JK25-F1
#
_entry.id   AF-A0A2V6JK25-F1
#
_cell.length_a   1.000
_cell.length_b   1.000
_cell.length_c   1.000
_cell.angle_alpha   90.00
_cell.angle_beta   90.00
_cell.angle_gamma   90.00
#
_symmetry.space_group_name_H-M   'P 1'
#
loop_
_entity.id
_entity.type
_entity.pdbx_description
1 polymer ?
#
loop_
_entity_poly.entity_id
_entity_poly.type
_entity_poly.pdbx_seq_one_letter_code
_entity_poly.pdbx_strand_id
1 'polypeptide(L)'
;AAYNGTVDVVYYGTTATSNLDSSATWHVYFARFNGTSFTQIQVNSAANHFGVICTGGVGCGPGTRNLLDLFKVAIDPQNSKAAIIYTDDTLTTSNDPNNFACNPNQSPPCPLPQAVLAQQN
;
A
#
# COMPACT_ATOMS: atom_id res chain seq x y z
N ALA A 1 -12.35 7.87 2.76
CA ALA A 1 -12.99 9.22 2.69
C ALA A 1 -14.49 9.05 2.55
N ALA A 2 -15.32 10.02 2.96
CA ALA A 2 -16.76 9.93 2.80
C ALA A 2 -17.32 11.27 2.30
N TYR A 3 -18.21 11.22 1.31
CA TYR A 3 -18.82 12.41 0.73
C TYR A 3 -20.16 12.05 0.07
N ASN A 4 -21.20 12.86 0.34
CA ASN A 4 -22.52 12.74 -0.30
C ASN A 4 -23.10 11.31 -0.32
N GLY A 5 -23.07 10.62 0.82
CA GLY A 5 -23.57 9.24 0.95
C GLY A 5 -22.67 8.14 0.36
N THR A 6 -21.50 8.51 -0.20
CA THR A 6 -20.48 7.56 -0.65
C THR A 6 -19.38 7.38 0.38
N VAL A 7 -18.77 6.19 0.40
CA VAL A 7 -17.60 5.88 1.23
C VAL A 7 -16.53 5.24 0.37
N ASP A 8 -15.34 5.85 0.39
CA ASP A 8 -14.15 5.38 -0.29
C ASP A 8 -13.20 4.73 0.70
N VAL A 9 -12.82 3.49 0.40
CA VAL A 9 -11.85 2.69 1.14
C VAL A 9 -10.68 2.38 0.22
N VAL A 10 -9.46 2.58 0.73
CA VAL A 10 -8.23 2.20 0.04
C VAL A 10 -7.43 1.29 0.95
N TYR A 11 -6.88 0.23 0.39
CA TYR A 11 -6.17 -0.79 1.13
C TYR A 11 -5.14 -1.50 0.26
N TYR A 12 -4.13 -2.09 0.90
CA TYR A 12 -3.23 -3.04 0.25
C TYR A 12 -3.90 -4.42 0.22
N GLY A 13 -3.78 -5.10 -0.92
CA GLY A 13 -4.30 -6.46 -1.10
C GLY A 13 -3.32 -7.34 -1.85
N THR A 14 -3.41 -8.64 -1.58
CA THR A 14 -2.63 -9.69 -2.26
C THR A 14 -3.52 -10.91 -2.48
N THR A 15 -3.15 -11.75 -3.44
CA THR A 15 -3.77 -13.06 -3.64
C THR A 15 -3.13 -14.16 -2.78
N ALA A 16 -2.01 -13.87 -2.10
CA ALA A 16 -1.42 -14.78 -1.13
C ALA A 16 -2.40 -15.06 0.01
N THR A 17 -2.39 -16.28 0.53
CA THR A 17 -3.32 -16.71 1.59
C THR A 17 -2.96 -16.19 2.97
N SER A 18 -1.77 -15.60 3.13
CA SER A 18 -1.24 -15.07 4.38
C SER A 18 -0.44 -13.79 4.13
N ASN A 19 -0.59 -12.82 5.02
CA ASN A 19 0.25 -11.62 5.02
C ASN A 19 1.71 -11.91 5.43
N LEU A 20 1.98 -13.12 5.93
CA LEU A 20 3.31 -13.62 6.30
C LEU A 20 3.97 -14.46 5.20
N ASP A 21 3.38 -14.53 4.01
CA ASP A 21 3.99 -15.20 2.86
C ASP A 21 5.10 -14.33 2.25
N SER A 22 6.32 -14.86 2.19
CA SER A 22 7.49 -14.16 1.61
C SER A 22 7.41 -13.96 0.10
N SER A 23 6.49 -14.65 -0.58
CA SER A 23 6.24 -14.51 -2.02
C SER A 23 5.03 -13.62 -2.33
N ALA A 24 4.38 -13.05 -1.31
CA ALA A 24 3.21 -12.20 -1.51
C ALA A 24 3.56 -10.98 -2.38
N THR A 25 2.69 -10.70 -3.34
CA THR A 25 2.75 -9.51 -4.19
C THR A 25 1.57 -8.62 -3.85
N TRP A 26 1.83 -7.38 -3.49
CA TRP A 26 0.81 -6.46 -3.00
C TRP A 26 0.49 -5.36 -3.99
N HIS A 27 -0.80 -5.04 -4.10
CA HIS A 27 -1.32 -3.94 -4.88
C HIS A 27 -2.23 -3.06 -4.04
N VAL A 28 -2.44 -1.83 -4.49
CA VAL A 28 -3.41 -0.89 -3.92
C VAL A 28 -4.75 -1.12 -4.59
N TYR A 29 -5.77 -1.28 -3.76
CA TYR A 29 -7.16 -1.39 -4.20
C TYR A 29 -7.96 -0.18 -3.72
N PHE A 30 -8.91 0.23 -4.54
CA PHE A 30 -9.90 1.24 -4.21
C PHE A 30 -11.28 0.60 -4.27
N ALA A 31 -12.05 0.75 -3.20
CA ALA A 31 -13.44 0.33 -3.14
C ALA A 31 -14.34 1.51 -2.77
N ARG A 32 -15.42 1.71 -3.53
CA ARG A 32 -16.42 2.74 -3.29
C ARG A 32 -17.78 2.14 -2.99
N PHE A 33 -18.35 2.52 -1.85
CA PHE A 33 -19.76 2.30 -1.54
C PHE A 33 -20.61 3.43 -2.11
N ASN A 34 -21.71 3.07 -2.77
CA ASN A 34 -22.64 4.02 -3.39
C ASN A 34 -24.01 4.11 -2.67
N GLY A 35 -24.14 3.54 -1.48
CA GLY A 35 -25.41 3.44 -0.75
C GLY A 35 -26.03 2.05 -0.75
N THR A 36 -25.63 1.15 -1.67
CA THR A 36 -26.18 -0.21 -1.76
C THR A 36 -25.11 -1.29 -1.76
N SER A 37 -24.01 -1.09 -2.50
CA SER A 37 -22.91 -2.06 -2.59
C SER A 37 -21.57 -1.38 -2.81
N PHE A 38 -20.50 -2.14 -2.62
CA PHE A 38 -19.14 -1.73 -2.98
C PHE A 38 -18.81 -2.14 -4.40
N THR A 39 -18.21 -1.23 -5.16
CA THR A 39 -17.46 -1.55 -6.38
C THR A 39 -15.97 -1.39 -6.09
N GLN A 40 -15.14 -2.29 -6.61
CA GLN A 40 -13.70 -2.34 -6.33
C GLN A 40 -12.91 -2.35 -7.64
N ILE A 41 -11.79 -1.62 -7.66
CA ILE A 41 -10.77 -1.77 -8.70
C ILE A 41 -9.36 -1.81 -8.10
N GLN A 42 -8.41 -2.34 -8.87
CA GLN A 42 -6.98 -2.20 -8.60
C GLN A 42 -6.50 -0.84 -9.11
N VAL A 43 -5.77 -0.09 -8.28
CA VAL A 43 -5.33 1.29 -8.56
C VAL A 43 -4.04 1.30 -9.38
N ASN A 44 -3.09 0.43 -9.05
CA ASN A 44 -1.77 0.33 -9.68
C ASN A 44 -1.60 -0.99 -10.43
N SER A 45 -1.02 -0.95 -11.63
CA SER A 45 -0.72 -2.16 -12.42
C SER A 45 0.50 -2.90 -11.89
N ALA A 46 1.56 -2.19 -11.48
CA ALA A 46 2.73 -2.74 -10.83
C ALA A 46 2.44 -3.02 -9.35
N ALA A 47 3.13 -4.00 -8.75
CA ALA A 47 3.08 -4.21 -7.31
C ALA A 47 3.73 -3.04 -6.57
N ASN A 48 3.18 -2.65 -5.42
CA ASN A 48 3.75 -1.59 -4.58
C ASN A 48 4.53 -2.14 -3.37
N HIS A 49 4.52 -3.46 -3.18
CA HIS A 49 5.31 -4.15 -2.17
C HIS A 49 5.45 -5.65 -2.49
N PHE A 50 6.57 -6.24 -2.08
CA PHE A 50 6.84 -7.67 -2.18
C PHE A 50 7.21 -8.26 -0.80
N GLY A 51 6.67 -9.45 -0.54
CA GLY A 51 6.97 -10.21 0.66
C GLY A 51 6.03 -9.91 1.83
N VAL A 52 6.57 -10.09 3.03
CA VAL A 52 5.79 -10.11 4.26
C VAL A 52 5.36 -8.72 4.70
N ILE A 53 4.07 -8.55 4.99
CA ILE A 53 3.55 -7.44 5.79
C ILE A 53 3.19 -7.98 7.17
N CYS A 54 4.03 -7.71 8.17
CA CYS A 54 3.74 -8.11 9.54
C CYS A 54 2.88 -7.07 10.27
N THR A 55 1.71 -7.48 10.76
CA THR A 55 0.76 -6.62 11.48
C THR A 55 0.93 -6.63 13.01
N GLY A 56 1.94 -7.33 13.52
CA GLY A 56 2.27 -7.45 14.95
C GLY A 56 3.01 -6.24 15.56
N GLY A 57 3.08 -5.11 14.85
CA GLY A 57 3.72 -3.89 15.32
C GLY A 57 5.24 -4.03 15.44
N VAL A 58 5.78 -3.75 16.62
CA VAL A 58 7.24 -3.83 16.91
C VAL A 58 7.72 -5.25 17.23
N GLY A 59 6.80 -6.20 17.43
CA GLY A 59 7.15 -7.63 17.62
C GLY A 59 7.52 -8.35 16.32
N CYS A 60 7.46 -7.64 15.19
CA CYS A 60 7.77 -8.16 13.87
C CYS A 60 9.28 -8.28 13.65
N GLY A 61 9.70 -9.31 12.92
CA GLY A 61 11.10 -9.43 12.49
C GLY A 61 11.50 -8.23 11.61
N PRO A 62 12.78 -7.82 11.60
CA PRO A 62 13.18 -6.71 10.76
C PRO A 62 13.00 -7.04 9.27
N GLY A 63 12.84 -6.02 8.43
CA GLY A 63 12.54 -6.23 7.01
C GLY A 63 11.09 -6.62 6.70
N THR A 64 10.20 -6.62 7.71
CA THR A 64 8.75 -6.93 7.52
C THR A 64 7.84 -5.72 7.80
N ARG A 65 8.46 -4.56 8.03
CA ARG A 65 7.81 -3.26 8.32
C ARG A 65 8.34 -2.17 7.35
N ASN A 66 8.64 -2.57 6.13
CA ASN A 66 9.29 -1.71 5.14
C ASN A 66 8.26 -0.80 4.47
N LEU A 67 7.07 -1.33 4.21
CA LEU A 67 5.96 -0.54 3.72
C LEU A 67 5.45 0.36 4.86
N LEU A 68 5.62 1.68 4.71
CA LEU A 68 5.02 2.63 5.64
C LEU A 68 3.50 2.59 5.49
N ASP A 69 2.79 2.55 6.61
CA ASP A 69 1.33 2.47 6.64
C ASP A 69 0.69 3.87 6.42
N LEU A 70 0.89 4.46 5.23
CA LEU A 70 0.33 5.76 4.87
C LEU A 70 -0.66 5.63 3.70
N PHE A 71 -1.94 5.90 3.99
CA PHE A 71 -2.94 6.19 2.98
C PHE A 71 -3.55 7.57 3.18
N LYS A 72 -3.80 8.28 2.09
CA LYS A 72 -4.68 9.44 2.08
C LYS A 72 -5.61 9.35 0.89
N VAL A 73 -6.88 9.64 1.13
CA VAL A 73 -7.91 9.68 0.08
C VAL A 73 -8.59 11.02 0.13
N ALA A 74 -8.65 11.70 -1.00
CA ALA A 74 -9.40 12.94 -1.18
C ALA A 74 -10.43 12.75 -2.28
N ILE A 75 -11.63 13.31 -2.09
CA ILE A 75 -12.71 13.27 -3.09
C ILE A 75 -12.84 14.68 -3.66
N ASP A 76 -12.78 14.80 -4.98
CA ASP A 76 -13.10 16.05 -5.67
C ASP A 76 -14.63 16.22 -5.70
N PRO A 77 -15.20 17.25 -5.05
CA PRO A 77 -16.65 17.45 -5.00
C PRO A 77 -17.26 17.83 -6.37
N GLN A 78 -16.46 18.27 -7.34
CA GLN A 78 -16.95 18.70 -8.66
C GLN A 78 -17.28 17.53 -9.59
N ASN A 79 -16.51 16.44 -9.50
CA ASN A 79 -16.62 15.29 -10.39
C ASN A 79 -16.67 13.94 -9.65
N SER A 80 -16.62 13.95 -8.31
CA SER A 80 -16.62 12.78 -7.44
C SER A 80 -15.44 11.80 -7.66
N LYS A 81 -14.37 12.23 -8.33
CA LYS A 81 -13.17 11.41 -8.49
C LYS A 81 -12.36 11.38 -7.19
N ALA A 82 -11.66 10.27 -6.98
CA ALA A 82 -10.81 10.09 -5.82
C ALA A 82 -9.33 10.28 -6.20
N ALA A 83 -8.61 11.09 -5.44
CA ALA A 83 -7.16 11.12 -5.42
C ALA A 83 -6.66 10.28 -4.23
N ILE A 84 -5.69 9.40 -4.50
CA ILE A 84 -5.19 8.40 -3.58
C ILE A 84 -3.69 8.61 -3.44
N ILE A 85 -3.23 8.85 -2.22
CA ILE A 85 -1.80 8.80 -1.88
C ILE A 85 -1.57 7.51 -1.10
N TYR A 86 -0.55 6.74 -1.51
CA TYR A 86 -0.15 5.50 -0.87
C TYR A 86 1.38 5.39 -0.84
N THR A 87 1.91 4.49 -0.02
CA THR A 87 3.34 4.17 -0.02
C THR A 87 3.68 3.03 -0.97
N ASP A 88 4.80 3.16 -1.67
CA ASP A 88 5.40 2.16 -2.56
C ASP A 88 6.88 2.01 -2.21
N ASP A 89 7.33 0.78 -1.94
CA ASP A 89 8.73 0.49 -1.60
C ASP A 89 9.49 -0.24 -2.71
N THR A 90 8.90 -0.34 -3.90
CA THR A 90 9.49 -1.03 -5.06
C THR A 90 10.20 -0.09 -6.04
N LEU A 91 9.96 1.22 -5.91
CA LEU A 91 10.41 2.22 -6.89
C LEU A 91 11.90 2.55 -6.80
N THR A 92 12.46 2.61 -5.60
CA THR A 92 13.88 2.93 -5.37
C THR A 92 14.44 2.15 -4.19
N THR A 93 15.77 2.06 -4.16
CA THR A 93 16.50 1.31 -3.14
C THR A 93 17.69 2.09 -2.60
N SER A 94 18.09 1.82 -1.36
CA SER A 94 19.24 2.40 -0.67
C SER A 94 20.36 1.40 -0.46
N ASN A 95 21.60 1.88 -0.47
CA ASN A 95 22.78 1.12 -0.07
C ASN A 95 23.16 1.33 1.41
N ASP A 96 22.35 2.06 2.18
CA ASP A 96 22.59 2.28 3.61
C ASP A 96 22.34 0.98 4.41
N PRO A 97 23.37 0.38 5.02
CA PRO A 97 23.21 -0.84 5.82
C PRO A 97 22.40 -0.63 7.11
N ASN A 98 22.12 0.62 7.50
CA ASN A 98 21.32 0.95 8.68
C ASN A 98 19.84 1.26 8.34
N ASN A 99 19.41 1.07 7.09
CA ASN A 99 18.02 1.28 6.72
C ASN A 99 17.12 0.24 7.42
N PHE A 100 16.16 0.70 8.23
CA PHE A 100 15.20 -0.15 8.93
C PHE A 100 14.28 -0.96 8.01
N ALA A 101 14.22 -0.60 6.72
CA ALA A 101 13.55 -1.36 5.68
C ALA A 101 14.36 -2.59 5.21
N CYS A 102 15.58 -2.79 5.69
CA CYS A 102 16.35 -4.01 5.49
C CYS A 102 16.00 -5.04 6.58
N ASN A 103 15.89 -6.33 6.21
CA ASN A 103 16.17 -7.40 7.17
C ASN A 103 17.68 -7.38 7.49
N PRO A 104 18.15 -7.62 8.73
CA PRO A 104 19.58 -7.69 9.08
C PRO A 104 20.37 -8.73 8.26
N ASN A 105 19.70 -9.67 7.60
CA ASN A 105 20.31 -10.65 6.71
C ASN A 105 20.20 -10.29 5.22
N GLN A 106 19.65 -9.12 4.88
CA GLN A 106 19.50 -8.66 3.51
C GLN A 106 20.69 -7.76 3.16
N SER A 107 21.53 -8.21 2.23
CA SER A 107 22.53 -7.33 1.64
C SER A 107 21.83 -6.22 0.86
N PRO A 108 22.32 -4.97 0.92
CA PRO A 108 21.81 -3.91 0.06
C PRO A 108 21.80 -4.34 -1.42
N PRO A 109 20.87 -3.80 -2.24
CA PRO A 109 20.13 -2.59 -1.96
C PRO A 109 18.75 -2.84 -1.31
N CYS A 110 18.41 -2.05 -0.29
CA CYS A 110 17.16 -2.20 0.47
C CYS A 110 16.06 -1.26 -0.02
N PRO A 111 14.77 -1.62 0.08
CA PRO A 111 13.65 -0.74 -0.29
C PRO A 111 13.72 0.66 0.34
N LEU A 112 13.37 1.69 -0.44
CA LEU A 112 13.13 3.05 0.03
C LEU A 112 11.66 3.42 -0.20
N PRO A 113 10.83 3.44 0.85
CA PRO A 113 9.41 3.74 0.71
C PRO A 113 9.17 5.18 0.24
N GLN A 114 8.35 5.34 -0.79
CA GLN A 114 8.00 6.62 -1.39
C GLN A 114 6.49 6.82 -1.41
N ALA A 115 6.04 8.07 -1.25
CA ALA A 115 4.63 8.40 -1.42
C ALA A 115 4.31 8.58 -2.91
N VAL A 116 3.29 7.86 -3.39
CA VAL A 116 2.81 7.87 -4.77
C VAL A 116 1.40 8.44 -4.82
N LEU A 117 1.11 9.27 -5.81
CA LEU A 117 -0.23 9.80 -6.10
C LEU A 117 -0.84 9.05 -7.28
N ALA A 118 -2.06 8.56 -7.12
CA ALA A 118 -2.91 8.04 -8.18
C ALA A 118 -4.28 8.73 -8.16
N GLN A 119 -4.95 8.77 -9.31
CA GLN A 119 -6.31 9.29 -9.44
C GLN A 119 -7.23 8.22 -10.05
N GLN A 120 -8.40 8.06 -9.47
CA GLN A 120 -9.51 7.32 -10.09
C GLN A 120 -9.99 8.10 -11.32
N ASN A 121 -10.03 7.43 -12.47
CA ASN A 121 -10.53 8.01 -13.72
C ASN A 121 -12.05 7.95 -13.80
#